data_AF-A0A2T0R4H7-F1
#
_entry.id   AF-A0A2T0R4H7-F1
#
_cell.length_a   1.000
_cell.length_b   1.000
_cell.length_c   1.000
_cell.angle_alpha   90.00
_cell.angle_beta   90.00
_cell.angle_gamma   90.00
#
_symmetry.space_group_name_H-M   'P 1'
#
loop_
_entity.id
_entity.type
_entity.pdbx_description
1 polymer ?
#
loop_
_entity_poly.entity_id
_entity_poly.type
_entity_poly.pdbx_seq_one_letter_code
_entity_poly.pdbx_strand_id
1 'polypeptide(L)'
;MMYEELPGFDLDAVGPSRWVVLSPHLDDAVLSCGNLLLALAGRGWPATVATFFTECSAPLTLSAQAFLRQCGASSAPVLYEERRREDAEAVAACGARALHAGLPDALFRRFRSSVVPELAHVYPTWRFHLSRGVVSRRDPAVALVDRLLADLLAEPSDLPTVLVAPMGIGGHVDHVLVGQAAERARGRAGVRVVRYADVPYVLSSALPAGVRRFAGPGKAEVIGHYRNQVHALFPQGVPVGLPDLLAA
;
A
#
# COMPACT_ATOMS: atom_id res chain seq x y z
N MET A 1 -15.57 -9.03 16.06
CA MET A 1 -16.62 -8.96 15.01
C MET A 1 -17.06 -7.50 14.77
N MET A 2 -16.13 -6.56 14.56
CA MET A 2 -16.45 -5.11 14.47
C MET A 2 -17.03 -4.68 13.11
N TYR A 3 -16.92 -5.52 12.08
CA TYR A 3 -17.21 -5.15 10.69
C TYR A 3 -18.33 -5.97 10.05
N GLU A 4 -18.98 -6.85 10.80
CA GLU A 4 -19.97 -7.79 10.24
C GLU A 4 -21.24 -7.11 9.75
N GLU A 5 -21.60 -5.98 10.37
CA GLU A 5 -22.79 -5.20 10.04
C GLU A 5 -22.60 -4.31 8.79
N LEU A 6 -21.38 -4.22 8.25
CA LEU A 6 -21.13 -3.41 7.05
C LEU A 6 -21.73 -4.07 5.80
N PRO A 7 -22.29 -3.27 4.87
CA PRO A 7 -22.81 -3.79 3.61
C PRO A 7 -21.71 -4.46 2.78
N GLY A 8 -22.07 -5.46 1.98
CA GLY A 8 -21.15 -6.17 1.10
C GLY A 8 -20.63 -5.30 -0.05
N PHE A 9 -19.36 -5.49 -0.40
CA PHE A 9 -18.79 -5.01 -1.67
C PHE A 9 -19.12 -6.02 -2.77
N ASP A 10 -19.86 -5.56 -3.79
CA ASP A 10 -20.31 -6.41 -4.90
C ASP A 10 -19.30 -6.33 -6.05
N LEU A 11 -18.51 -7.40 -6.20
CA LEU A 11 -17.52 -7.51 -7.27
C LEU A 11 -18.18 -7.80 -8.63
N ASP A 12 -19.36 -8.42 -8.66
CA ASP A 12 -20.09 -8.73 -9.89
C ASP A 12 -20.70 -7.46 -10.52
N ALA A 13 -21.10 -6.50 -9.69
CA ALA A 13 -21.51 -5.17 -10.14
C ALA A 13 -20.37 -4.36 -10.79
N VAL A 14 -19.11 -4.73 -10.58
CA VAL A 14 -17.96 -4.12 -11.28
C VAL A 14 -17.70 -4.81 -12.62
N GLY A 15 -17.84 -6.14 -12.67
CA GLY A 15 -17.64 -6.95 -13.87
C GLY A 15 -16.16 -7.12 -14.29
N PRO A 16 -15.92 -7.73 -15.47
CA PRO A 16 -14.58 -7.90 -16.01
C PRO A 16 -13.88 -6.55 -16.20
N SER A 17 -12.68 -6.39 -15.66
CA SER A 17 -11.91 -5.15 -15.68
C SER A 17 -10.42 -5.45 -15.63
N ARG A 18 -9.59 -4.48 -16.04
CA ARG A 18 -8.17 -4.49 -15.73
C ARG A 18 -7.97 -3.98 -14.30
N TRP A 19 -7.57 -4.85 -13.38
CA TRP A 19 -7.40 -4.50 -11.97
C TRP A 19 -5.96 -4.09 -11.67
N VAL A 20 -5.79 -2.91 -11.09
CA VAL A 20 -4.49 -2.44 -10.59
C VAL A 20 -4.66 -2.01 -9.14
N VAL A 21 -4.04 -2.74 -8.23
CA VAL A 21 -4.01 -2.41 -6.80
C VAL A 21 -2.75 -1.61 -6.53
N LEU A 22 -2.90 -0.38 -6.06
CA LEU A 22 -1.82 0.55 -5.77
C LEU A 22 -1.39 0.37 -4.33
N SER A 23 -0.20 -0.18 -4.11
CA SER A 23 0.38 -0.40 -2.78
C SER A 23 1.40 0.70 -2.46
N PRO A 24 1.29 1.45 -1.36
CA PRO A 24 2.35 2.33 -0.91
C PRO A 24 3.64 1.54 -0.64
N HIS A 25 3.59 0.57 0.27
CA HIS A 25 4.72 -0.25 0.70
C HIS A 25 4.56 -1.73 0.35
N LEU A 26 5.64 -2.48 0.59
CA LEU A 26 5.81 -3.91 0.31
C LEU A 26 5.07 -4.77 1.34
N ASP A 27 3.74 -4.66 1.37
CA ASP A 27 2.82 -5.36 2.28
C ASP A 27 1.37 -4.86 2.14
N ASP A 28 1.18 -3.54 2.05
CA ASP A 28 -0.11 -2.86 2.23
C ASP A 28 -1.26 -3.41 1.39
N ALA A 29 -1.03 -3.68 0.10
CA ALA A 29 -2.06 -4.19 -0.80
C ALA A 29 -2.56 -5.57 -0.36
N VAL A 30 -1.66 -6.47 0.06
CA VAL A 30 -2.09 -7.81 0.53
C VAL A 30 -2.69 -7.72 1.93
N LEU A 31 -2.12 -6.88 2.80
CA LEU A 31 -2.68 -6.60 4.12
C LEU A 31 -4.09 -6.00 4.06
N SER A 32 -4.40 -5.22 3.04
CA SER A 32 -5.68 -4.48 2.95
C SER A 32 -6.67 -5.09 1.97
N CYS A 33 -6.20 -5.80 0.94
CA CYS A 33 -6.99 -6.31 -0.19
C CYS A 33 -6.74 -7.80 -0.52
N GLY A 34 -6.14 -8.58 0.38
CA GLY A 34 -5.80 -9.98 0.11
C GLY A 34 -6.99 -10.85 -0.30
N ASN A 35 -8.18 -10.65 0.27
CA ASN A 35 -9.36 -11.43 -0.13
C ASN A 35 -9.84 -11.05 -1.54
N LEU A 36 -9.82 -9.75 -1.87
CA LEU A 36 -10.16 -9.23 -3.18
C LEU A 36 -9.21 -9.79 -4.25
N LEU A 37 -7.90 -9.77 -4.00
CA LEU A 37 -6.90 -10.31 -4.91
C LEU A 37 -7.14 -11.80 -5.21
N LEU A 38 -7.35 -12.61 -4.16
CA LEU A 38 -7.67 -14.03 -4.30
C LEU A 38 -8.96 -14.27 -5.08
N ALA A 39 -10.01 -13.49 -4.80
CA ALA A 39 -11.29 -13.60 -5.49
C ALA A 39 -11.17 -13.21 -6.98
N LEU A 40 -10.40 -12.17 -7.30
CA LEU A 40 -10.11 -11.75 -8.67
C LEU A 40 -9.38 -12.84 -9.46
N ALA A 41 -8.35 -13.44 -8.87
CA ALA A 41 -7.63 -14.55 -9.47
C ALA A 41 -8.53 -15.76 -9.72
N GLY A 42 -9.38 -16.14 -8.74
CA GLY A 42 -10.34 -17.24 -8.89
C GLY A 42 -11.40 -17.04 -9.98
N ARG A 43 -11.64 -15.79 -10.38
CA ARG A 43 -12.55 -15.42 -11.49
C ARG A 43 -11.85 -15.28 -12.85
N GLY A 44 -10.53 -15.51 -12.90
CA GLY A 44 -9.73 -15.32 -14.12
C GLY A 44 -9.47 -13.85 -14.45
N TRP A 45 -9.57 -12.93 -13.49
CA TRP A 45 -9.28 -11.50 -13.64
C TRP A 45 -8.05 -11.10 -12.81
N PRO A 46 -6.86 -11.69 -13.08
CA PRO A 46 -5.69 -11.47 -12.24
C PRO A 46 -5.33 -9.98 -12.18
N ALA A 47 -5.11 -9.48 -10.96
CA ALA A 47 -4.73 -8.10 -10.73
C ALA A 47 -3.22 -7.88 -10.91
N THR A 48 -2.84 -6.64 -11.19
CA THR A 48 -1.47 -6.16 -10.97
C THR A 48 -1.41 -5.43 -9.64
N VAL A 49 -0.49 -5.80 -8.75
CA VAL A 49 -0.16 -5.01 -7.55
C VAL A 49 1.04 -4.13 -7.89
N ALA A 50 0.81 -2.83 -7.98
CA ALA A 50 1.85 -1.83 -8.23
C ALA A 50 2.29 -1.19 -6.91
N THR A 51 3.47 -1.58 -6.43
CA THR A 51 4.04 -1.10 -5.17
C THR A 51 5.00 0.05 -5.45
N PHE A 52 4.76 1.21 -4.83
CA PHE A 52 5.47 2.44 -5.16
C PHE A 52 6.81 2.55 -4.44
N PHE A 53 6.80 2.42 -3.12
CA PHE A 53 7.95 2.72 -2.26
C PHE A 53 8.72 1.43 -1.90
N THR A 54 9.51 0.95 -2.86
CA THR A 54 10.19 -0.35 -2.80
C THR A 54 11.69 -0.27 -2.61
N GLU A 55 12.23 0.94 -2.41
CA GLU A 55 13.66 1.17 -2.23
C GLU A 55 13.96 1.97 -0.96
N CYS A 56 15.24 1.99 -0.61
CA CYS A 56 15.78 2.77 0.50
C CYS A 56 17.02 3.56 0.07
N SER A 57 17.47 4.42 0.98
CA SER A 57 18.80 5.02 0.90
C SER A 57 19.52 4.83 2.24
N ALA A 58 20.71 5.42 2.41
CA ALA A 58 21.42 5.33 3.67
C ALA A 58 20.51 5.78 4.84
N PRO A 59 20.43 5.02 5.95
CA PRO A 59 19.57 5.34 7.10
C PRO A 59 20.21 6.45 7.94
N LEU A 60 20.20 7.66 7.40
CA LEU A 60 20.94 8.79 7.99
C LEU A 60 20.20 9.45 9.17
N THR A 61 18.90 9.19 9.35
CA THR A 61 18.10 9.74 10.46
C THR A 61 17.95 8.75 11.60
N LEU A 62 17.76 9.25 12.82
CA LEU A 62 17.46 8.40 13.98
C LEU A 62 16.21 7.52 13.76
N SER A 63 15.20 8.04 13.06
CA SER A 63 13.97 7.30 12.76
C SER A 63 14.22 6.15 11.79
N ALA A 64 14.98 6.37 10.72
CA ALA A 64 15.36 5.31 9.79
C ALA A 64 16.20 4.22 10.47
N GLN A 65 17.12 4.60 11.36
CA GLN A 65 17.90 3.63 12.15
C GLN A 65 17.05 2.86 13.15
N ALA A 66 16.10 3.52 13.81
CA ALA A 66 15.17 2.86 14.73
C ALA A 66 14.29 1.84 13.99
N PHE A 67 13.80 2.19 12.80
CA PHE A 67 13.06 1.28 11.92
C PHE A 67 13.88 0.03 11.58
N LEU A 68 15.14 0.18 11.13
CA LEU A 68 15.99 -0.98 10.84
C LEU A 68 16.20 -1.89 12.06
N ARG A 69 16.42 -1.30 13.25
CA ARG A 69 16.56 -2.06 14.50
C ARG A 69 15.28 -2.82 14.86
N GLN A 70 14.12 -2.19 14.67
CA GLN A 70 12.83 -2.83 14.92
C GLN A 70 12.59 -4.02 13.98
N CYS A 71 13.02 -3.92 12.72
CA CYS A 71 12.98 -5.02 11.75
C CYS A 71 14.07 -6.07 11.98
N GLY A 72 15.01 -5.86 12.92
CA GLY A 72 16.15 -6.76 13.13
C GLY A 72 17.13 -6.81 11.95
N ALA A 73 17.09 -5.83 11.04
CA ALA A 73 17.87 -5.86 9.81
C ALA A 73 19.31 -5.35 10.01
N SER A 74 20.26 -6.00 9.33
CA SER A 74 21.68 -5.61 9.33
C SER A 74 21.96 -4.31 8.57
N SER A 75 21.18 -4.05 7.51
CA SER A 75 21.27 -2.83 6.70
C SER A 75 19.96 -2.55 5.96
N ALA A 76 19.76 -1.30 5.53
CA ALA A 76 18.58 -0.94 4.73
C ALA A 76 18.52 -1.68 3.37
N PRO A 77 19.62 -1.80 2.58
CA PRO A 77 19.56 -2.51 1.30
C PRO A 77 19.15 -3.98 1.44
N VAL A 78 19.69 -4.69 2.44
CA VAL A 78 19.34 -6.09 2.72
C VAL A 78 17.87 -6.22 3.08
N LEU A 79 17.36 -5.37 3.98
CA LEU A 79 15.95 -5.36 4.35
C LEU A 79 15.04 -5.16 3.14
N TYR A 80 15.36 -4.18 2.28
CA TYR A 80 14.51 -3.86 1.13
C TYR A 80 14.59 -4.91 0.02
N GLU A 81 15.73 -5.58 -0.15
CA GLU A 81 15.84 -6.75 -1.02
C GLU A 81 14.95 -7.90 -0.53
N GLU A 82 15.01 -8.22 0.77
CA GLU A 82 14.15 -9.24 1.37
C GLU A 82 12.67 -8.86 1.27
N ARG A 83 12.28 -7.62 1.60
CA ARG A 83 10.90 -7.17 1.50
C ARG A 83 10.36 -7.24 0.07
N ARG A 84 11.16 -6.91 -0.95
CA ARG A 84 10.75 -7.07 -2.36
C ARG A 84 10.51 -8.53 -2.70
N ARG A 85 11.37 -9.43 -2.23
CA ARG A 85 11.19 -10.87 -2.41
C ARG A 85 9.92 -11.38 -1.72
N GLU A 86 9.69 -10.99 -0.46
CA GLU A 86 8.48 -11.35 0.29
C GLU A 86 7.21 -10.84 -0.40
N ASP A 87 7.20 -9.59 -0.88
CA ASP A 87 6.08 -9.02 -1.63
C ASP A 87 5.80 -9.79 -2.91
N ALA A 88 6.84 -10.11 -3.70
CA ALA A 88 6.67 -10.92 -4.90
C ALA A 88 6.10 -12.32 -4.59
N GLU A 89 6.57 -12.98 -3.53
CA GLU A 89 6.05 -14.26 -3.06
C GLU A 89 4.57 -14.15 -2.62
N ALA A 90 4.23 -13.13 -1.82
CA ALA A 90 2.88 -12.91 -1.30
C ALA A 90 1.86 -12.53 -2.39
N VAL A 91 2.25 -11.63 -3.30
CA VAL A 91 1.41 -11.22 -4.43
C VAL A 91 1.19 -12.38 -5.40
N ALA A 92 2.22 -13.18 -5.67
CA ALA A 92 2.08 -14.39 -6.47
C ALA A 92 1.15 -15.43 -5.81
N ALA A 93 1.23 -15.59 -4.48
CA ALA A 93 0.32 -16.45 -3.72
C ALA A 93 -1.15 -15.99 -3.82
N CYS A 94 -1.40 -14.70 -4.06
CA CYS A 94 -2.73 -14.18 -4.36
C CYS A 94 -3.19 -14.41 -5.81
N GLY A 95 -2.37 -15.00 -6.68
CA GLY A 95 -2.64 -15.12 -8.12
C GLY A 95 -2.55 -13.79 -8.90
N ALA A 96 -1.83 -12.81 -8.35
CA ALA A 96 -1.63 -11.50 -8.93
C ALA A 96 -0.18 -11.30 -9.41
N ARG A 97 0.06 -10.24 -10.19
CA ARG A 97 1.39 -9.86 -10.68
C ARG A 97 1.95 -8.70 -9.86
N ALA A 98 3.16 -8.84 -9.33
CA ALA A 98 3.88 -7.74 -8.67
C ALA A 98 4.55 -6.81 -9.68
N LEU A 99 4.52 -5.50 -9.39
CA LEU A 99 5.29 -4.46 -10.07
C LEU A 99 5.89 -3.53 -9.01
N HIS A 100 7.21 -3.47 -8.91
CA HIS A 100 7.92 -2.59 -7.97
C HIS A 100 8.41 -1.34 -8.67
N ALA A 101 7.96 -0.17 -8.22
CA ALA A 101 8.19 1.09 -8.92
C ALA A 101 9.53 1.77 -8.58
N GLY A 102 10.25 1.27 -7.57
CA GLY A 102 11.62 1.71 -7.29
C GLY A 102 11.75 3.04 -6.53
N LEU A 103 10.67 3.56 -5.93
CA LEU A 103 10.76 4.82 -5.18
C LEU A 103 11.30 4.58 -3.76
N PRO A 104 12.08 5.52 -3.21
CA PRO A 104 12.52 5.46 -1.82
C PRO A 104 11.36 5.75 -0.86
N ASP A 105 11.21 4.90 0.17
CA ASP A 105 10.30 5.14 1.30
C ASP A 105 10.60 6.51 1.95
N ALA A 106 9.53 7.17 2.42
CA ALA A 106 9.55 8.49 3.02
C ALA A 106 10.61 8.69 4.11
N LEU A 107 10.94 7.65 4.90
CA LEU A 107 12.01 7.70 5.90
C LEU A 107 13.39 8.01 5.31
N PHE A 108 13.58 7.72 4.03
CA PHE A 108 14.84 7.88 3.31
C PHE A 108 14.84 9.09 2.36
N ARG A 109 13.73 9.83 2.25
CA ARG A 109 13.60 10.93 1.30
C ARG A 109 14.25 12.22 1.80
N ARG A 110 15.03 12.83 0.92
CA ARG A 110 15.81 14.05 1.17
C ARG A 110 15.37 15.16 0.23
N PHE A 111 15.37 16.40 0.73
CA PHE A 111 15.12 17.59 -0.09
C PHE A 111 16.38 18.44 -0.32
N ARG A 112 17.49 18.13 0.38
CA ARG A 112 18.81 18.76 0.21
C ARG A 112 19.92 17.93 0.84
N SER A 113 21.17 18.34 0.65
CA SER A 113 22.31 17.87 1.46
C SER A 113 22.44 18.71 2.74
N SER A 114 22.98 18.08 3.79
CA SER A 114 23.24 18.72 5.09
C SER A 114 24.21 17.86 5.89
N VAL A 115 25.02 18.50 6.74
CA VAL A 115 25.88 17.81 7.72
C VAL A 115 25.04 17.23 8.86
N VAL A 116 23.90 17.86 9.17
CA VAL A 116 22.89 17.32 10.08
C VAL A 116 21.79 16.66 9.25
N PRO A 117 21.69 15.32 9.19
CA PRO A 117 20.78 14.62 8.31
C PRO A 117 19.32 14.98 8.51
N GLU A 118 18.86 15.16 9.74
CA GLU A 118 17.46 15.49 10.08
C GLU A 118 17.01 16.80 9.42
N LEU A 119 17.93 17.75 9.21
CA LEU A 119 17.62 19.01 8.53
C LEU A 119 17.51 18.86 7.01
N ALA A 120 18.03 17.77 6.44
CA ALA A 120 18.02 17.46 5.01
C ALA A 120 16.88 16.51 4.58
N HIS A 121 16.25 15.80 5.52
CA HIS A 121 15.19 14.83 5.23
C HIS A 121 13.82 15.49 5.19
N VAL A 122 12.96 14.99 4.30
CA VAL A 122 11.60 15.51 4.12
C VAL A 122 10.76 15.20 5.36
N TYR A 123 10.90 13.99 5.92
CA TYR A 123 10.18 13.53 7.11
C TYR A 123 11.18 12.96 8.14
N PRO A 124 11.87 13.81 8.90
CA PRO A 124 12.96 13.37 9.78
C PRO A 124 12.47 12.59 11.02
N THR A 125 11.20 12.75 11.40
CA THR A 125 10.62 12.04 12.56
C THR A 125 9.29 11.39 12.24
N TRP A 126 9.14 10.13 12.66
CA TRP A 126 7.96 9.31 12.40
C TRP A 126 6.66 9.98 12.90
N ARG A 127 6.57 10.23 14.21
CA ARG A 127 5.33 10.74 14.85
C ARG A 127 4.95 12.17 14.47
N PHE A 128 5.92 13.03 14.14
CA PHE A 128 5.65 14.46 13.90
C PHE A 128 5.59 14.85 12.44
N HIS A 129 6.01 13.97 11.51
CA HIS A 129 6.04 14.31 10.10
C HIS A 129 5.40 13.21 9.26
N LEU A 130 5.72 11.95 9.53
CA LEU A 130 5.34 10.85 8.66
C LEU A 130 3.88 10.41 8.83
N SER A 131 3.35 10.42 10.05
CA SER A 131 1.98 9.98 10.37
C SER A 131 0.97 11.14 10.55
N ARG A 132 1.24 12.33 9.98
CA ARG A 132 0.35 13.51 10.11
C ARG A 132 -0.66 13.66 8.97
N GLY A 133 -0.53 12.87 7.92
CA GLY A 133 -1.34 12.97 6.71
C GLY A 133 -1.06 14.21 5.84
N VAL A 134 0.00 14.96 6.14
CA VAL A 134 0.37 16.17 5.39
C VAL A 134 1.60 15.89 4.54
N VAL A 135 1.40 15.83 3.22
CA VAL A 135 2.48 15.66 2.25
C VAL A 135 3.25 16.98 2.11
N SER A 136 4.58 16.91 2.24
CA SER A 136 5.43 18.09 2.09
C SER A 136 5.49 18.54 0.63
N ARG A 137 5.42 19.87 0.41
CA ARG A 137 5.62 20.46 -0.95
C ARG A 137 7.01 20.21 -1.52
N ARG A 138 7.97 19.82 -0.67
CA ARG A 138 9.35 19.50 -1.07
C ARG A 138 9.55 18.01 -1.34
N ASP A 139 8.50 17.20 -1.24
CA ASP A 139 8.58 15.76 -1.46
C ASP A 139 8.68 15.47 -2.96
N PRO A 140 9.84 15.00 -3.47
CA PRO A 140 9.99 14.69 -4.89
C PRO A 140 9.09 13.53 -5.33
N ALA A 141 8.60 12.71 -4.40
CA ALA A 141 7.75 11.57 -4.71
C ALA A 141 6.40 11.97 -5.32
N VAL A 142 5.91 13.20 -5.08
CA VAL A 142 4.59 13.64 -5.60
C VAL A 142 4.54 13.52 -7.12
N ALA A 143 5.51 14.14 -7.81
CA ALA A 143 5.55 14.12 -9.26
C ALA A 143 5.91 12.73 -9.83
N LEU A 144 6.70 11.95 -9.08
CA LEU A 144 7.11 10.60 -9.49
C LEU A 144 5.94 9.62 -9.44
N VAL A 145 5.14 9.64 -8.37
CA VAL A 145 3.94 8.81 -8.26
C VAL A 145 2.91 9.16 -9.32
N ASP A 146 2.68 10.45 -9.59
CA ASP A 146 1.77 10.88 -10.66
C ASP A 146 2.24 10.39 -12.03
N ARG A 147 3.55 10.45 -12.31
CA ARG A 147 4.13 9.94 -13.56
C ARG A 147 3.95 8.43 -13.67
N LEU A 148 4.36 7.67 -12.65
CA LEU A 148 4.24 6.22 -12.64
C LEU A 148 2.79 5.75 -12.82
N LEU A 149 1.84 6.43 -12.17
CA LEU A 149 0.43 6.14 -12.34
C LEU A 149 -0.07 6.50 -13.74
N ALA A 150 0.42 7.60 -14.33
CA ALA A 150 0.10 7.94 -15.72
C ALA A 150 0.64 6.89 -16.69
N ASP A 151 1.87 6.42 -16.51
CA ASP A 151 2.48 5.37 -17.33
C ASP A 151 1.69 4.06 -17.21
N LEU A 152 1.31 3.66 -16.00
CA LEU A 152 0.46 2.49 -15.75
C LEU A 152 -0.89 2.56 -16.45
N LEU A 153 -1.48 3.74 -16.52
CA LEU A 153 -2.78 3.99 -17.16
C LEU A 153 -2.68 4.20 -18.66
N ALA A 154 -1.49 4.51 -19.19
CA ALA A 154 -1.25 4.65 -20.63
C ALA A 154 -1.13 3.29 -21.33
N GLU A 155 -0.83 2.22 -20.57
CA GLU A 155 -0.83 0.85 -21.09
C GLU A 155 -2.20 0.50 -21.71
N PRO A 156 -2.24 0.12 -23.00
CA PRO A 156 -3.48 -0.20 -23.70
C PRO A 156 -4.26 -1.32 -23.01
N SER A 157 -5.58 -1.19 -22.94
CA SER A 157 -6.47 -2.23 -22.45
C SER A 157 -7.82 -2.15 -23.12
N ASP A 158 -8.35 -3.31 -23.52
CA ASP A 158 -9.72 -3.44 -24.06
C ASP A 158 -10.79 -3.43 -22.96
N LEU A 159 -10.38 -3.41 -21.69
CA LEU A 159 -11.25 -3.40 -20.53
C LEU A 159 -11.14 -2.07 -19.78
N PRO A 160 -12.22 -1.63 -19.09
CA PRO A 160 -12.11 -0.54 -18.13
C PRO A 160 -11.10 -0.91 -17.05
N THR A 161 -10.36 0.09 -16.56
CA THR A 161 -9.38 -0.08 -15.49
C THR A 161 -10.02 0.25 -14.14
N VAL A 162 -9.86 -0.65 -13.17
CA VAL A 162 -10.20 -0.39 -11.77
C VAL A 162 -8.92 -0.22 -10.97
N LEU A 163 -8.70 1.00 -10.50
CA LEU A 163 -7.64 1.31 -9.55
C LEU A 163 -8.15 1.06 -8.13
N VAL A 164 -7.45 0.22 -7.37
CA VAL A 164 -7.74 0.03 -5.94
C VAL A 164 -6.63 0.71 -5.15
N ALA A 165 -6.95 1.73 -4.36
CA ALA A 165 -5.96 2.64 -3.77
C ALA A 165 -6.17 2.85 -2.26
N PRO A 166 -5.12 3.17 -1.49
CA PRO A 166 -5.21 3.40 -0.05
C PRO A 166 -6.10 4.59 0.29
N MET A 167 -6.87 4.50 1.37
CA MET A 167 -7.62 5.63 1.93
C MET A 167 -6.70 6.65 2.59
N GLY A 168 -5.54 6.23 3.11
CA GLY A 168 -4.64 7.05 3.90
C GLY A 168 -4.96 7.06 5.39
N ILE A 169 -5.71 6.05 5.87
CA ILE A 169 -5.99 5.85 7.30
C ILE A 169 -4.67 5.61 8.04
N GLY A 170 -4.53 6.21 9.23
CA GLY A 170 -3.26 6.27 9.96
C GLY A 170 -2.36 7.45 9.55
N GLY A 171 -2.66 8.12 8.44
CA GLY A 171 -2.02 9.39 8.06
C GLY A 171 -0.57 9.23 7.59
N HIS A 172 -0.13 8.03 7.21
CA HIS A 172 1.19 7.84 6.63
C HIS A 172 1.28 8.59 5.29
N VAL A 173 2.27 9.47 5.13
CA VAL A 173 2.38 10.34 3.95
C VAL A 173 2.44 9.58 2.62
N ASP A 174 3.09 8.41 2.58
CA ASP A 174 3.12 7.56 1.39
C ASP A 174 1.73 7.05 0.98
N HIS A 175 0.92 6.61 1.95
CA HIS A 175 -0.46 6.19 1.70
C HIS A 175 -1.32 7.36 1.22
N VAL A 176 -1.19 8.51 1.87
CA VAL A 176 -1.90 9.73 1.47
C VAL A 176 -1.50 10.15 0.05
N LEU A 177 -0.22 10.09 -0.29
CA LEU A 177 0.31 10.50 -1.58
C LEU A 177 -0.20 9.59 -2.71
N VAL A 178 -0.10 8.26 -2.56
CA VAL A 178 -0.63 7.29 -3.53
C VAL A 178 -2.14 7.40 -3.63
N GLY A 179 -2.83 7.56 -2.50
CA GLY A 179 -4.26 7.77 -2.47
C GLY A 179 -4.69 9.04 -3.22
N GLN A 180 -4.02 10.17 -3.00
CA GLN A 180 -4.32 11.41 -3.70
C GLN A 180 -4.05 11.32 -5.22
N ALA A 181 -3.01 10.59 -5.63
CA ALA A 181 -2.72 10.35 -7.04
C ALA A 181 -3.84 9.54 -7.73
N ALA A 182 -4.34 8.50 -7.08
CA ALA A 182 -5.49 7.75 -7.57
C ALA A 182 -6.75 8.61 -7.71
N GLU A 183 -7.03 9.48 -6.73
CA GLU A 183 -8.18 10.38 -6.79
C GLU A 183 -8.08 11.39 -7.95
N ARG A 184 -6.89 11.92 -8.23
CA ARG A 184 -6.67 12.75 -9.43
C ARG A 184 -6.96 11.98 -10.73
N ALA A 185 -6.80 10.66 -10.75
CA ALA A 185 -7.11 9.82 -11.91
C ALA A 185 -8.60 9.48 -12.06
N ARG A 186 -9.46 9.71 -11.06
CA ARG A 186 -10.89 9.33 -11.06
C ARG A 186 -11.70 9.94 -12.21
N GLY A 187 -11.25 11.05 -12.80
CA GLY A 187 -11.89 11.70 -13.95
C GLY A 187 -11.45 11.18 -15.33
N ARG A 188 -10.50 10.23 -15.39
CA ARG A 188 -10.02 9.69 -16.67
C ARG A 188 -11.05 8.73 -17.26
N ALA A 189 -11.28 8.84 -18.56
CA ALA A 189 -12.20 7.96 -19.28
C ALA A 189 -11.77 6.50 -19.11
N GLY A 190 -12.74 5.62 -18.79
CA GLY A 190 -12.48 4.19 -18.59
C GLY A 190 -11.76 3.82 -17.29
N VAL A 191 -11.54 4.77 -16.37
CA VAL A 191 -10.93 4.52 -15.05
C VAL A 191 -11.96 4.63 -13.94
N ARG A 192 -12.07 3.60 -13.12
CA ARG A 192 -12.81 3.60 -11.86
C ARG A 192 -11.83 3.52 -10.69
N VAL A 193 -12.09 4.27 -9.62
CA VAL A 193 -11.28 4.24 -8.41
C VAL A 193 -12.08 3.60 -7.29
N VAL A 194 -11.51 2.58 -6.66
CA VAL A 194 -11.96 1.97 -5.41
C VAL A 194 -10.90 2.26 -4.36
N ARG A 195 -11.32 2.54 -3.14
CA ARG A 195 -10.48 2.89 -2.01
C ARG A 195 -10.47 1.74 -1.02
N TYR A 196 -9.33 1.34 -0.48
CA TYR A 196 -9.23 0.36 0.60
C TYR A 196 -8.85 1.03 1.92
N ALA A 197 -9.41 0.55 3.03
CA ALA A 197 -9.01 0.98 4.35
C ALA A 197 -7.67 0.33 4.74
N ASP A 198 -6.71 1.15 5.16
CA ASP A 198 -5.33 0.75 5.36
C ASP A 198 -5.18 -0.14 6.61
N VAL A 199 -4.78 -1.40 6.43
CA VAL A 199 -4.48 -2.34 7.52
C VAL A 199 -2.99 -2.26 7.88
N PRO A 200 -2.61 -2.25 9.18
CA PRO A 200 -3.45 -2.43 10.37
C PRO A 200 -4.04 -1.14 10.93
N TYR A 201 -3.76 0.02 10.35
CA TYR A 201 -4.17 1.33 10.90
C TYR A 201 -5.68 1.43 11.19
N VAL A 202 -6.50 0.87 10.30
CA VAL A 202 -7.96 0.82 10.42
C VAL A 202 -8.44 0.08 11.68
N LEU A 203 -7.66 -0.87 12.21
CA LEU A 203 -8.04 -1.64 13.40
C LEU A 203 -8.14 -0.78 14.68
N SER A 204 -7.56 0.43 14.65
CA SER A 204 -7.57 1.39 15.74
C SER A 204 -8.19 2.74 15.37
N SER A 205 -8.84 2.82 14.19
CA SER A 205 -9.37 4.06 13.63
C SER A 205 -10.86 3.94 13.33
N ALA A 206 -11.55 5.07 13.31
CA ALA A 206 -12.93 5.12 12.81
C ALA A 206 -12.95 4.91 11.29
N LEU A 207 -13.98 4.22 10.80
CA LEU A 207 -14.20 4.02 9.38
C LEU A 207 -14.92 5.22 8.74
N PRO A 208 -14.49 5.66 7.54
CA PRO A 208 -15.28 6.58 6.73
C PRO A 208 -16.65 6.01 6.36
N ALA A 209 -17.60 6.88 6.03
CA ALA A 209 -18.89 6.46 5.49
C ALA A 209 -18.72 5.81 4.10
N GLY A 210 -19.66 4.93 3.73
CA GLY A 210 -19.68 4.27 2.42
C GLY A 210 -18.71 3.09 2.29
N VAL A 211 -17.95 2.76 3.34
CA VAL A 211 -17.12 1.55 3.39
C VAL A 211 -18.00 0.31 3.39
N ARG A 212 -17.62 -0.64 2.54
CA ARG A 212 -18.23 -1.94 2.35
C ARG A 212 -17.25 -3.03 2.72
N ARG A 213 -17.76 -4.13 3.25
CA ARG A 213 -16.97 -5.31 3.62
C ARG A 213 -16.86 -6.26 2.44
N PHE A 214 -15.66 -6.76 2.19
CA PHE A 214 -15.40 -7.91 1.34
C PHE A 214 -14.71 -9.01 2.15
N ALA A 215 -15.41 -10.11 2.37
CA ALA A 215 -14.95 -11.19 3.24
C ALA A 215 -14.35 -12.35 2.43
N GLY A 216 -13.36 -13.01 3.00
CA GLY A 216 -12.78 -14.24 2.46
C GLY A 216 -11.90 -14.94 3.49
N PRO A 217 -11.60 -16.23 3.30
CA PRO A 217 -10.82 -17.00 4.27
C PRO A 217 -9.31 -16.89 4.08
N GLY A 218 -8.83 -16.61 2.85
CA GLY A 218 -7.42 -16.80 2.49
C GLY A 218 -6.48 -15.65 2.83
N LYS A 219 -7.00 -14.47 3.22
CA LYS A 219 -6.17 -13.29 3.48
C LYS A 219 -5.10 -13.52 4.56
N ALA A 220 -5.43 -14.21 5.65
CA ALA A 220 -4.48 -14.44 6.73
C ALA A 220 -3.27 -15.28 6.29
N GLU A 221 -3.49 -16.24 5.38
CA GLU A 221 -2.45 -17.10 4.82
C GLU A 221 -1.48 -16.30 3.95
N VAL A 222 -1.99 -15.52 2.99
CA VAL A 222 -1.15 -14.72 2.08
C VAL A 222 -0.39 -13.61 2.81
N ILE A 223 -0.94 -13.05 3.89
CA ILE A 223 -0.22 -12.11 4.77
C ILE A 223 0.98 -12.80 5.42
N GLY A 224 0.89 -14.09 5.73
CA GLY A 224 1.96 -14.86 6.37
C GLY A 224 3.29 -14.89 5.61
N HIS A 225 3.30 -14.53 4.32
CA HIS A 225 4.52 -14.45 3.53
C HIS A 225 5.44 -13.26 3.90
N TYR A 226 4.91 -12.20 4.53
CA TYR A 226 5.69 -11.03 4.96
C TYR A 226 6.37 -11.25 6.32
N ARG A 227 7.31 -12.20 6.40
CA ARG A 227 7.94 -12.63 7.67
C ARG A 227 8.59 -11.47 8.42
N ASN A 228 9.18 -10.52 7.69
CA ASN A 228 9.82 -9.34 8.27
C ASN A 228 8.84 -8.31 8.87
N GLN A 229 7.55 -8.35 8.51
CA GLN A 229 6.56 -7.34 8.91
C GLN A 229 5.48 -7.89 9.84
N VAL A 230 5.03 -9.13 9.60
CA VAL A 230 3.88 -9.71 10.29
C VAL A 230 4.03 -9.72 11.81
N HIS A 231 5.20 -10.10 12.33
CA HIS A 231 5.40 -10.14 13.77
C HIS A 231 5.35 -8.73 14.42
N ALA A 232 5.85 -7.71 13.71
CA ALA A 232 5.80 -6.33 14.19
C ALA A 232 4.39 -5.74 14.13
N LEU A 233 3.63 -6.04 13.07
CA LEU A 233 2.28 -5.53 12.85
C LEU A 233 1.21 -6.30 13.64
N PHE A 234 1.41 -7.61 13.83
CA PHE A 234 0.50 -8.55 14.47
C PHE A 234 1.27 -9.41 15.48
N PRO A 235 1.69 -8.85 16.63
CA PRO A 235 2.46 -9.60 17.62
C PRO A 235 1.71 -10.80 18.22
N GLN A 236 0.38 -10.83 18.09
CA GLN A 236 -0.48 -11.95 18.53
C GLN A 236 -0.94 -12.85 17.37
N GLY A 237 -0.32 -12.70 16.19
CA GLY A 237 -0.72 -13.39 14.96
C GLY A 237 -1.78 -12.63 14.16
N VAL A 238 -1.82 -12.91 12.86
CA VAL A 238 -2.77 -12.26 11.93
C VAL A 238 -4.19 -12.70 12.28
N PRO A 239 -5.14 -11.77 12.49
CA PRO A 239 -6.51 -12.12 12.80
C PRO A 239 -7.17 -12.97 11.69
N VAL A 240 -7.67 -14.15 12.06
CA VAL A 240 -8.45 -15.00 11.15
C VAL A 240 -9.74 -14.27 10.77
N GLY A 241 -10.08 -14.29 9.48
CA GLY A 241 -11.30 -13.65 8.97
C GLY A 241 -11.25 -12.13 8.89
N LEU A 242 -10.06 -11.52 8.94
CA LEU A 242 -9.86 -10.10 8.66
C LEU A 242 -10.45 -9.77 7.27
N PRO A 243 -11.47 -8.89 7.17
CA PRO A 243 -12.04 -8.53 5.88
C PRO A 243 -11.14 -7.55 5.11
N ASP A 244 -11.46 -7.36 3.84
CA ASP A 244 -11.08 -6.15 3.10
C ASP A 244 -12.21 -5.13 3.26
N LEU A 245 -11.85 -3.87 3.36
CA LEU A 245 -12.78 -2.77 3.60
C LEU A 245 -12.63 -1.77 2.46
N LEU A 246 -13.64 -1.70 1.60
CA LEU A 246 -13.57 -1.05 0.29
C LEU A 246 -14.64 0.03 0.12
N ALA A 247 -14.34 1.14 -0.56
CA ALA A 247 -15.31 2.16 -0.93
C ALA A 247 -15.09 2.57 -2.40
N ALA A 248 -16.14 2.48 -3.23
CA ALA A 248 -16.09 2.86 -4.64
C ALA A 248 -16.52 4.32 -4.84
#